data_AF-A0A087NGY2-F1
#
_entry.id   AF-A0A087NGY2-F1
#
_cell.length_a   1.000
_cell.length_b   1.000
_cell.length_c   1.000
_cell.angle_alpha   90.00
_cell.angle_beta   90.00
_cell.angle_gamma   90.00
#
_symmetry.space_group_name_H-M   'P 1'
#
loop_
_entity.id
_entity.type
_entity.pdbx_description
1 polymer ?
#
loop_
_entity_poly.entity_id
_entity_poly.type
_entity_poly.pdbx_seq_one_letter_code
_entity_poly.pdbx_strand_id
1 'polypeptide(L)' 'MHLEEEMILQMQRLATGRTDEALNARFGISYNTWRKLLAGQPIRPSLADRLKGRIAALEAGNPR' A
#
# COMPACT_ATOMS: atom_id res chain seq x y z
N MET A 1 13.08 -7.31 0.57
CA MET A 1 11.94 -7.75 1.41
C MET A 1 10.70 -7.77 0.54
N HIS A 2 9.83 -8.77 0.69
CA HIS A 2 8.55 -8.83 0.00
C HIS A 2 7.44 -8.36 0.94
N LEU A 3 6.37 -7.80 0.37
CA LEU A 3 5.15 -7.55 1.11
C LEU A 3 4.33 -8.84 1.16
N GLU A 4 3.72 -9.13 2.30
CA GLU A 4 2.83 -10.29 2.44
C GLU A 4 1.60 -10.12 1.55
N GLU A 5 1.12 -11.22 0.96
CA GLU A 5 0.02 -11.21 -0.01
C GLU A 5 -1.28 -10.64 0.59
N GLU A 6 -1.59 -11.00 1.85
CA GLU A 6 -2.75 -10.47 2.57
C GLU A 6 -2.71 -8.95 2.69
N MET A 7 -1.53 -8.38 2.89
CA MET A 7 -1.36 -6.94 3.00
C MET A 7 -1.54 -6.25 1.64
N ILE A 8 -1.11 -6.89 0.54
CA ILE A 8 -1.39 -6.41 -0.81
C ILE A 8 -2.91 -6.42 -1.08
N LEU A 9 -3.63 -7.45 -0.64
CA LEU A 9 -5.09 -7.51 -0.75
C LEU A 9 -5.79 -6.40 0.06
N GLN A 10 -5.33 -6.13 1.29
CA GLN A 10 -5.83 -5.01 2.08
C GLN A 10 -5.58 -3.66 1.39
N MET A 11 -4.37 -3.44 0.87
CA MET A 11 -4.06 -2.23 0.10
C MET A 11 -4.98 -2.07 -1.11
N GLN A 12 -5.31 -3.16 -1.80
CA GLN A 12 -6.25 -3.12 -2.94
C GLN A 12 -7.67 -2.73 -2.52
N ARG A 13 -8.15 -3.19 -1.36
CA ARG A 13 -9.47 -2.80 -0.81
C ARG A 13 -9.51 -1.35 -0.35
N LEU A 14 -8.42 -0.87 0.22
CA LEU A 14 -8.29 0.51 0.74
C LEU A 14 -7.99 1.55 -0.34
N ALA A 15 -7.61 1.11 -1.54
CA ALA A 15 -7.29 1.99 -2.66
C ALA A 15 -8.58 2.63 -3.20
N THR A 16 -8.64 3.96 -3.15
CA THR A 16 -9.75 4.75 -3.69
C THR A 16 -9.54 5.13 -5.16
N GLY A 17 -8.35 4.88 -5.69
CA GLY A 17 -7.96 5.11 -7.07
C GLY A 17 -6.59 4.51 -7.36
N ARG A 18 -6.28 4.28 -8.63
CA ARG A 18 -5.02 3.69 -9.10
C ARG A 18 -4.18 4.66 -9.92
N THR A 19 -4.40 5.97 -9.77
CA THR A 19 -3.51 7.00 -10.32
C THR A 19 -2.36 7.27 -9.34
N ASP A 20 -1.31 7.94 -9.82
CA ASP A 20 -0.17 8.29 -8.97
C ASP A 20 -0.61 9.19 -7.80
N GLU A 21 -1.47 10.17 -8.07
CA GLU A 21 -1.99 11.13 -7.10
C GLU A 21 -2.82 10.44 -6.02
N ALA A 22 -3.73 9.55 -6.42
CA ALA A 22 -4.60 8.81 -5.50
C ALA A 22 -3.77 7.87 -4.59
N LEU A 23 -2.80 7.16 -5.17
CA LEU A 23 -1.94 6.25 -4.43
C LEU A 23 -0.97 6.99 -3.51
N ASN A 24 -0.48 8.16 -3.94
CA ASN A 24 0.37 9.01 -3.12
C ASN A 24 -0.42 9.57 -1.93
N ALA A 25 -1.60 10.13 -2.18
CA ALA A 25 -2.48 10.63 -1.13
C ALA A 25 -2.82 9.52 -0.11
N ARG A 26 -3.23 8.34 -0.59
CA ARG A 26 -3.69 7.24 0.28
C ARG A 26 -2.56 6.52 1.00
N PHE A 27 -1.50 6.14 0.28
CA PHE A 27 -0.44 5.27 0.79
C PHE A 27 0.96 5.91 0.81
N GLY A 28 1.16 7.04 0.11
CA GLY A 28 2.46 7.72 0.01
C GLY A 28 3.43 7.02 -0.93
N ILE A 29 2.90 6.35 -1.94
CA ILE A 29 3.68 5.64 -2.94
C ILE A 29 3.25 6.09 -4.33
N SER A 30 4.19 6.00 -5.28
CA SER A 30 3.88 6.20 -6.69
C SER A 30 3.18 4.99 -7.30
N TYR A 31 2.57 5.18 -8.45
CA TYR A 31 2.00 4.14 -9.28
C TYR A 31 3.04 3.08 -9.69
N ASN A 32 4.29 3.48 -9.90
CA ASN A 32 5.37 2.54 -10.20
C ASN A 32 5.62 1.59 -9.03
N THR A 33 5.69 2.10 -7.80
CA THR A 33 5.81 1.25 -6.61
C THR A 33 4.61 0.34 -6.44
N TRP A 34 3.39 0.85 -6.71
CA TRP A 34 2.18 0.03 -6.70
C TRP A 34 2.26 -1.16 -7.67
N ARG A 35 2.68 -0.94 -8.92
CA ARG A 35 2.87 -2.03 -9.88
C ARG A 35 3.93 -3.04 -9.43
N LYS A 36 5.01 -2.59 -8.80
CA LYS A 36 6.04 -3.48 -8.24
C LYS A 36 5.47 -4.39 -7.15
N LEU A 37 4.67 -3.84 -6.25
CA LEU A 37 4.00 -4.60 -5.20
C LEU A 37 3.09 -5.69 -5.77
N LEU A 38 2.24 -5.33 -6.74
CA LEU A 38 1.36 -6.30 -7.40
C LEU A 38 2.11 -7.40 -8.17
N ALA A 39 3.29 -7.08 -8.70
CA ALA A 39 4.17 -8.05 -9.36
C ALA A 39 5.02 -8.87 -8.38
N GLY A 40 4.81 -8.73 -7.06
CA GLY A 40 5.57 -9.43 -6.03
C GLY A 40 7.05 -9.02 -5.96
N GLN A 41 7.41 -7.88 -6.56
CA GLN A 41 8.81 -7.43 -6.58
C GLN A 41 9.27 -6.96 -5.20
N PRO A 42 10.56 -7.15 -4.88
CA PRO A 42 11.09 -6.72 -3.61
C PRO A 42 11.05 -5.20 -3.46
N ILE A 43 10.73 -4.75 -2.25
CA ILE A 43 10.78 -3.36 -1.85
C ILE A 43 11.81 -3.14 -0.74
N ARG A 44 12.11 -1.86 -0.47
CA ARG A 44 12.98 -1.45 0.64
C ARG A 44 12.29 -1.76 1.97
N PRO A 45 12.99 -2.27 3.00
CA PRO A 45 12.40 -2.56 4.31
C PRO A 45 11.68 -1.36 4.94
N SER A 46 12.30 -0.18 4.89
CA SER A 46 11.71 1.06 5.42
C SER A 46 10.40 1.47 4.74
N LEU A 47 10.19 1.08 3.48
CA LEU A 47 8.92 1.29 2.80
C LEU A 47 7.87 0.31 3.30
N ALA A 48 8.24 -0.95 3.54
CA ALA A 48 7.32 -1.95 4.09
C ALA A 48 6.80 -1.52 5.47
N ASP A 49 7.69 -1.06 6.36
CA ASP A 49 7.32 -0.60 7.70
C ASP A 49 6.37 0.61 7.65
N ARG A 50 6.65 1.57 6.76
CA ARG A 50 5.77 2.73 6.55
C ARG A 50 4.39 2.32 6.03
N LEU A 51 4.33 1.37 5.11
CA LEU A 51 3.07 0.88 4.57
C LEU A 51 2.25 0.14 5.64
N LYS A 52 2.89 -0.69 6.48
CA LYS A 52 2.24 -1.36 7.61
C LYS A 52 1.56 -0.34 8.54
N GLY A 53 2.28 0.69 8.96
CA GLY A 53 1.73 1.74 9.82
C GLY A 53 0.59 2.53 9.16
N ARG A 54 0.73 2.85 7.87
CA ARG A 54 -0.30 3.56 7.11
C ARG A 54 -1.59 2.73 6.99
N ILE A 55 -1.48 1.45 6.62
CA ILE A 55 -2.63 0.56 6.46
C ILE A 55 -3.37 0.39 7.77
N ALA A 56 -2.64 0.16 8.87
CA ALA A 56 -3.23 0.07 10.21
C ALA A 56 -4.02 1.34 10.59
N ALA A 57 -3.48 2.53 10.29
CA ALA A 57 -4.17 3.79 10.54
C ALA A 57 -5.42 3.97 9.65
N LEU A 58 -5.36 3.53 8.39
CA LEU A 58 -6.49 3.59 7.46
C LEU A 58 -7.63 2.64 7.87
N GLU A 59 -7.30 1.43 8.33
CA GLU A 59 -8.29 0.49 8.87
C GLU A 59 -8.93 1.01 10.15
N ALA A 60 -8.15 1.60 11.06
CA ALA A 60 -8.67 2.18 12.30
C ALA A 60 -9.59 3.38 12.05
N GLY A 61 -9.34 4.16 10.99
CA GLY A 61 -10.14 5.32 10.60
C GLY A 61 -11.30 5.01 9.64
N ASN A 62 -11.47 3.76 9.20
CA ASN A 62 -12.53 3.33 8.31
C ASN A 62 -13.54 2.47 9.10
N PRO A 63 -14.49 3.08 9.84
CA PRO A 63 -15.55 2.32 10.48
C PRO A 63 -16.31 1.57 9.39
N ARG A 64 -16.39 0.25 9.53
CA ARG A 64 -17.10 -0.66 8.62
C ARG A 64 -18.55 -0.26 8.42
#